data_AF-A0A5D2WIJ6-F1
#
_entry.id   AF-A0A5D2WIJ6-F1
#
_cell.length_a   1.000
_cell.length_b   1.000
_cell.length_c   1.000
_cell.angle_alpha   90.00
_cell.angle_beta   90.00
_cell.angle_gamma   90.00
#
_symmetry.space_group_name_H-M   'P 1'
#
loop_
_entity.id
_entity.type
_entity.pdbx_description
1 polymer ?
#
loop_
_entity_poly.entity_id
_entity_poly.type
_entity_poly.pdbx_seq_one_letter_code
_entity_poly.pdbx_strand_id
1 'polypeptide(L)'
;MATLLRKVWESVSTRSSSTSHSPLQLTSSSATSSDSSLGPCFDSIPLDILLQILRLVGPKDAIKLGCVSRAWRSLVSDNLLWIYFLQYYEGHDDPWDSVFFAELNLRSGYPLQTFPSRTGELSFMRIYGQRAQVPGSVIIDGGSGYCKFGWSKYACLSGRSATFLEFGNIESPMYARLRHFFGTIYSRMQVKPSTQPIVLSIPICHYDDTDSAKASRRQLKDAIHTVLFDMNVPAVCAVNQATLALFAARRTSGIVVNIGFQVTSVVPILNGKVTRKVGVEVIGLGALKLTGYLKELMQQNNINFESLYTVRTLKENLCYVAADYKTELLKDTRASMEVPAVGWFTLSKERFQTGEILFQPRIGGVCAMGLHQAVALCMDHCHAAELTCDDTWFKTIVLSGGTACLPGLAEVREGTT
;
A
#
# COMPACT_ATOMS: atom_id res chain seq x y z
N MET A 1 29.56 28.31 -10.54
CA MET A 1 28.58 27.86 -9.51
C MET A 1 29.01 26.54 -8.84
N ALA A 2 29.07 25.40 -9.53
CA ALA A 2 29.39 24.09 -8.92
C ALA A 2 30.71 24.04 -8.09
N THR A 3 31.71 24.85 -8.45
CA THR A 3 32.98 24.98 -7.73
C THR A 3 32.91 25.73 -6.40
N LEU A 4 31.91 26.61 -6.20
CA LEU A 4 31.71 27.34 -4.94
C LEU A 4 31.14 26.42 -3.85
N LEU A 5 30.14 25.61 -4.19
CA LEU A 5 29.54 24.63 -3.26
C LEU A 5 30.57 23.59 -2.77
N ARG A 6 31.52 23.18 -3.62
CA ARG A 6 32.60 22.26 -3.23
C ARG A 6 33.53 22.87 -2.17
N LYS A 7 33.89 24.16 -2.27
CA LYS A 7 34.74 24.84 -1.28
C LYS A 7 34.04 25.09 0.06
N VAL A 8 32.72 25.31 0.04
CA VAL A 8 31.92 25.40 1.27
C VAL A 8 31.90 24.04 2.00
N TRP A 9 31.77 22.94 1.26
CA TRP A 9 31.79 21.58 1.81
C TRP A 9 33.13 21.24 2.50
N GLU A 10 34.26 21.57 1.88
CA GLU A 10 35.60 21.35 2.46
C GLU A 10 35.83 22.16 3.75
N SER A 11 35.20 23.34 3.88
CA SER A 11 35.34 24.21 5.06
C SER A 11 34.49 23.77 6.27
N VAL A 12 33.50 22.90 6.06
CA VAL A 12 32.66 22.36 7.17
C VAL A 12 33.34 21.14 7.81
N SER A 13 34.03 20.31 7.02
CA SER A 13 34.73 19.10 7.49
C SER A 13 35.91 19.37 8.43
N THR A 14 36.42 20.60 8.50
CA THR A 14 37.60 20.97 9.32
C THR A 14 37.26 21.53 10.70
N ARG A 15 35.97 21.67 11.07
CA ARG A 15 35.53 22.24 12.36
C ARG A 15 35.10 21.22 13.43
N SER A 16 35.11 19.93 13.14
CA SER A 16 34.68 18.88 14.08
C SER A 16 35.77 18.45 15.06
N SER A 17 36.38 19.38 15.81
CA SER A 17 37.36 19.05 16.85
C SER A 17 37.57 20.15 17.92
N SER A 18 36.52 20.45 18.71
CA SER A 18 36.67 21.00 20.08
C SER A 18 35.32 21.05 20.82
N THR A 19 35.25 20.42 22.00
CA THR A 19 34.11 20.45 22.94
C THR A 19 34.55 20.99 24.31
N SER A 20 33.74 21.85 24.95
CA SER A 20 33.89 22.26 26.36
C SER A 20 32.58 22.85 26.93
N HIS A 21 32.51 23.03 28.26
CA HIS A 21 31.29 23.26 29.07
C HIS A 21 31.49 24.50 30.01
N SER A 22 30.52 25.08 30.74
CA SER A 22 29.20 24.55 31.19
C SER A 22 27.97 25.48 30.96
N PRO A 23 27.39 26.24 31.93
CA PRO A 23 25.92 26.09 32.11
C PRO A 23 25.04 27.36 32.28
N LEU A 24 23.73 27.15 32.05
CA LEU A 24 22.54 27.84 32.61
C LEU A 24 22.28 29.34 32.37
N GLN A 25 21.11 29.63 31.76
CA GLN A 25 20.06 30.47 32.37
C GLN A 25 18.68 30.25 31.72
N LEU A 26 17.59 30.40 32.48
CA LEU A 26 16.20 30.26 32.01
C LEU A 26 15.58 31.63 31.68
N THR A 27 14.87 31.72 30.54
CA THR A 27 13.71 32.62 30.37
C THR A 27 12.67 31.98 29.45
N SER A 28 11.40 32.21 29.75
CA SER A 28 10.24 31.61 29.08
C SER A 28 9.81 32.32 27.80
N SER A 29 9.55 31.56 26.73
CA SER A 29 8.70 32.00 25.62
C SER A 29 8.03 30.81 24.94
N SER A 30 6.71 30.89 24.74
CA SER A 30 5.90 29.90 24.05
C SER A 30 6.29 29.77 22.57
N ALA A 31 6.69 28.58 22.13
CA ALA A 31 6.89 28.26 20.71
C ALA A 31 6.52 26.80 20.41
N THR A 32 5.79 26.60 19.31
CA THR A 32 5.47 25.29 18.76
C THR A 32 6.71 24.61 18.18
N SER A 33 7.39 23.78 18.98
CA SER A 33 8.62 23.09 18.58
C SER A 33 8.35 21.72 17.95
N SER A 34 8.25 21.66 16.62
CA SER A 34 8.39 20.40 15.87
C SER A 34 9.83 20.25 15.38
N ASP A 35 10.60 19.30 15.94
CA ASP A 35 12.02 19.07 15.61
C ASP A 35 12.26 18.78 14.12
N SER A 36 12.67 19.82 13.40
CA SER A 36 12.98 19.80 11.96
C SER A 36 14.40 20.29 11.67
N SER A 37 15.40 19.81 12.41
CA SER A 37 16.79 20.23 12.20
C SER A 37 17.36 19.70 10.87
N LEU A 38 17.73 20.64 9.99
CA LEU A 38 18.71 20.46 8.91
C LEU A 38 20.15 20.50 9.43
N GLY A 39 20.33 20.84 10.70
CA GLY A 39 21.61 21.17 11.31
C GLY A 39 21.82 22.69 11.28
N PRO A 40 22.55 23.24 12.28
CA PRO A 40 22.47 24.66 12.65
C PRO A 40 22.93 25.67 11.59
N CYS A 41 23.48 25.22 10.46
CA CYS A 41 23.89 26.07 9.33
C CYS A 41 22.80 26.20 8.24
N PHE A 42 21.84 25.27 8.20
CA PHE A 42 20.81 25.18 7.15
C PHE A 42 19.40 25.51 7.64
N ASP A 43 19.17 25.49 8.97
CA ASP A 43 17.89 25.88 9.59
C ASP A 43 17.52 27.35 9.35
N SER A 44 18.49 28.18 8.92
CA SER A 44 18.31 29.60 8.55
C SER A 44 17.99 29.83 7.08
N ILE A 45 17.95 28.80 6.23
CA ILE A 45 17.67 28.95 4.79
C ILE A 45 16.16 28.82 4.52
N PRO A 46 15.52 29.84 3.91
CA PRO A 46 14.12 29.77 3.49
C PRO A 46 13.78 28.56 2.60
N LEU A 47 12.59 27.98 2.80
CA LEU A 47 12.13 26.75 2.13
C LEU A 47 12.11 26.88 0.59
N ASP A 48 11.79 28.07 0.08
CA ASP A 48 11.82 28.40 -1.35
C ASP A 48 13.23 28.31 -1.94
N ILE A 49 14.28 28.75 -1.21
CA ILE A 49 15.67 28.59 -1.65
C ILE A 49 16.07 27.12 -1.66
N LEU A 50 15.68 26.35 -0.64
CA LEU A 50 15.92 24.89 -0.60
C LEU A 50 15.23 24.19 -1.78
N LEU A 51 14.01 24.60 -2.15
CA LEU A 51 13.30 24.09 -3.33
C LEU A 51 13.99 24.46 -4.65
N GLN A 52 14.54 25.67 -4.78
CA GLN A 52 15.33 26.04 -5.97
C GLN A 52 16.63 25.22 -6.07
N ILE A 53 17.29 24.92 -4.94
CA ILE A 53 18.44 24.01 -4.92
C ILE A 53 18.03 22.63 -5.45
N LEU A 54 16.90 22.07 -5.00
CA LEU A 54 16.41 20.78 -5.49
C LEU A 54 16.12 20.78 -6.99
N ARG A 55 15.53 21.86 -7.53
CA ARG A 55 15.30 22.02 -8.97
C ARG A 55 16.60 22.00 -9.80
N LEU A 56 17.69 22.55 -9.26
CA LEU A 56 18.98 22.68 -9.95
C LEU A 56 19.86 21.42 -9.88
N VAL A 57 19.73 20.59 -8.84
CA VAL A 57 20.52 19.34 -8.73
C VAL A 57 19.92 18.15 -9.48
N GLY A 58 18.66 18.27 -9.93
CA GLY A 58 17.96 17.20 -10.65
C GLY A 58 17.52 16.03 -9.75
N PRO A 59 16.73 15.09 -10.30
CA PRO A 59 16.00 14.08 -9.51
C PRO A 59 16.91 13.13 -8.71
N LYS A 60 18.03 12.70 -9.30
CA LYS A 60 18.96 11.74 -8.68
C LYS A 60 19.65 12.31 -7.43
N ASP A 61 20.07 13.57 -7.49
CA ASP A 61 20.77 14.21 -6.37
C ASP A 61 19.80 14.83 -5.36
N ALA A 62 18.59 15.23 -5.80
CA ALA A 62 17.48 15.55 -4.90
C ALA A 62 17.18 14.36 -3.94
N ILE A 63 17.11 13.13 -4.45
CA ILE A 63 16.93 11.93 -3.62
C ILE A 63 18.07 11.75 -2.60
N LYS A 64 19.33 11.93 -3.02
CA LYS A 64 20.48 11.83 -2.11
C LYS A 64 20.38 12.85 -0.97
N LEU A 65 19.97 14.09 -1.27
CA LEU A 65 19.73 15.11 -0.25
C LEU A 65 18.60 14.69 0.72
N GLY A 66 17.54 14.06 0.23
CA GLY A 66 16.48 13.46 1.05
C GLY A 66 16.94 12.38 2.03
N CYS A 67 18.09 11.76 1.82
CA CYS A 67 18.72 10.86 2.78
C CYS A 67 19.41 11.62 3.94
N VAL A 68 19.91 12.83 3.70
CA VAL A 68 20.76 13.60 4.64
C VAL A 68 19.98 14.16 5.83
N SER A 69 18.78 14.73 5.64
CA SER A 69 17.99 15.31 6.73
C SER A 69 16.48 15.07 6.58
N ARG A 70 15.73 15.23 7.68
CA ARG A 70 14.25 15.12 7.66
C ARG A 70 13.60 16.23 6.83
N ALA A 71 14.12 17.45 6.84
CA ALA A 71 13.53 18.55 6.08
C ALA A 71 13.79 18.39 4.57
N TRP A 72 15.02 18.02 4.16
CA TRP A 72 15.29 17.66 2.77
C TRP A 72 14.36 16.53 2.32
N ARG A 73 14.19 15.49 3.14
CA ARG A 73 13.23 14.41 2.86
C ARG A 73 11.80 14.91 2.68
N SER A 74 11.37 15.88 3.48
CA SER A 74 10.03 16.48 3.37
C SER A 74 9.86 17.25 2.05
N LEU A 75 10.85 18.03 1.64
CA LEU A 75 10.84 18.78 0.38
C LEU A 75 10.95 17.86 -0.85
N VAL A 76 11.79 16.82 -0.77
CA VAL A 76 11.95 15.80 -1.81
C VAL A 76 10.71 14.90 -1.92
N SER A 77 9.84 14.86 -0.90
CA SER A 77 8.54 14.18 -0.94
C SER A 77 7.44 15.02 -1.59
N ASP A 78 7.72 16.23 -2.09
CA ASP A 78 6.72 17.10 -2.71
C ASP A 78 6.44 16.68 -4.17
N ASN A 79 5.19 16.35 -4.47
CA ASN A 79 4.74 16.00 -5.81
C ASN A 79 4.99 17.13 -6.83
N LEU A 80 4.96 18.41 -6.43
CA LEU A 80 5.19 19.54 -7.33
C LEU A 80 6.65 19.62 -7.81
N LEU A 81 7.60 19.16 -6.99
CA LEU A 81 9.00 19.02 -7.40
C LEU A 81 9.15 17.91 -8.46
N TRP A 82 8.48 16.77 -8.26
CA TRP A 82 8.50 15.66 -9.22
C TRP A 82 7.75 15.99 -10.52
N ILE A 83 6.61 16.68 -10.46
CA ILE A 83 5.91 17.20 -11.65
C ILE A 83 6.79 18.20 -12.41
N TYR A 84 7.54 19.06 -11.71
CA TYR A 84 8.52 19.94 -12.34
C TYR A 84 9.61 19.14 -13.06
N PHE A 85 10.20 18.11 -12.43
CA PHE A 85 11.18 17.27 -13.11
C PHE A 85 10.59 16.56 -14.33
N LEU A 86 9.40 15.96 -14.22
CA LEU A 86 8.72 15.32 -15.35
C LEU A 86 8.55 16.29 -16.53
N GLN A 87 8.02 17.50 -16.28
CA GLN A 87 7.80 18.51 -17.33
C GLN A 87 9.10 19.10 -17.90
N TYR A 88 10.16 19.23 -17.08
CA TYR A 88 11.43 19.81 -17.50
C TYR A 88 12.26 18.82 -18.35
N TYR A 89 12.26 17.54 -17.96
CA TYR A 89 13.00 16.49 -18.67
C TYR A 89 12.20 15.88 -19.84
N GLU A 90 10.87 16.04 -19.92
CA GLU A 90 10.06 15.66 -21.12
C GLU A 90 10.53 16.33 -22.42
N GLY A 91 11.28 17.45 -22.34
CA GLY A 91 11.82 18.19 -23.49
C GLY A 91 13.28 17.89 -23.85
N HIS A 92 13.96 16.96 -23.18
CA HIS A 92 15.36 16.60 -23.44
C HIS A 92 15.50 15.09 -23.69
N ASP A 93 16.34 14.67 -24.63
CA ASP A 93 16.58 13.27 -25.00
C ASP A 93 17.29 12.42 -23.91
N ASP A 94 17.37 12.91 -22.67
CA ASP A 94 18.01 12.20 -21.56
C ASP A 94 17.13 11.01 -21.12
N PRO A 95 17.65 9.76 -21.12
CA PRO A 95 16.84 8.59 -20.85
C PRO A 95 16.30 8.58 -19.42
N TRP A 96 15.02 8.22 -19.31
CA TRP A 96 14.25 8.08 -18.06
C TRP A 96 14.92 7.19 -17.01
N ASP A 97 15.86 6.32 -17.41
CA ASP A 97 16.73 5.50 -16.56
C ASP A 97 17.54 6.33 -15.54
N SER A 98 17.71 7.64 -15.77
CA SER A 98 18.35 8.56 -14.83
C SER A 98 17.46 8.96 -13.65
N VAL A 99 16.13 8.79 -13.76
CA VAL A 99 15.15 9.18 -12.76
C VAL A 99 14.94 8.02 -11.77
N PHE A 100 15.79 7.96 -10.76
CA PHE A 100 15.50 7.15 -9.57
C PHE A 100 14.20 7.66 -8.94
N PHE A 101 13.28 6.75 -8.60
CA PHE A 101 12.08 7.05 -7.82
C PHE A 101 12.28 6.52 -6.40
N ALA A 102 12.55 7.41 -5.44
CA ALA A 102 12.56 7.06 -4.03
C ALA A 102 11.15 7.22 -3.43
N GLU A 103 10.49 6.08 -3.20
CA GLU A 103 9.53 5.82 -2.12
C GLU A 103 9.01 7.01 -1.26
N LEU A 104 7.68 7.18 -1.16
CA LEU A 104 6.78 6.24 -0.43
C LEU A 104 5.36 6.82 -0.25
N ASN A 105 5.13 8.09 -0.60
CA ASN A 105 3.82 8.74 -0.51
C ASN A 105 3.54 9.56 -1.78
N LEU A 106 2.70 9.08 -2.69
CA LEU A 106 2.09 9.94 -3.71
C LEU A 106 1.03 10.81 -3.03
N ARG A 107 1.43 12.00 -2.55
CA ARG A 107 0.55 12.95 -1.88
C ARG A 107 -0.32 13.74 -2.86
N SER A 108 -1.42 13.14 -3.31
CA SER A 108 -2.55 13.94 -3.81
C SER A 108 -3.40 14.43 -2.62
N GLY A 109 -2.87 15.37 -1.83
CA GLY A 109 -3.56 15.85 -0.63
C GLY A 109 -2.73 16.86 0.17
N TYR A 110 -3.30 18.05 0.33
CA TYR A 110 -2.76 19.25 1.01
C TYR A 110 -1.31 19.62 0.64
N PRO A 111 -1.10 20.57 -0.30
CA PRO A 111 0.21 21.17 -0.48
C PRO A 111 0.59 21.97 0.77
N LEU A 112 1.85 21.90 1.17
CA LEU A 112 2.49 23.09 1.72
C LEU A 112 2.45 24.12 0.59
N GLN A 113 1.72 25.22 0.73
CA GLN A 113 1.68 26.28 -0.28
C GLN A 113 2.99 27.07 -0.28
N THR A 114 4.06 26.45 -0.77
CA THR A 114 5.39 27.04 -0.94
C THR A 114 5.71 27.35 -2.42
N PHE A 115 4.84 26.97 -3.35
CA PHE A 115 5.01 27.23 -4.78
C PHE A 115 3.94 28.20 -5.34
N PRO A 116 4.32 29.43 -5.74
CA PRO A 116 3.49 30.23 -6.64
C PRO A 116 3.53 29.60 -8.05
N SER A 117 2.39 29.09 -8.52
CA SER A 117 2.31 28.36 -9.79
C SER A 117 2.15 29.30 -11.01
N ARG A 118 3.05 29.13 -11.99
CA ARG A 118 2.75 29.39 -13.41
C ARG A 118 2.51 28.09 -14.20
N THR A 119 2.81 26.94 -13.60
CA THR A 119 2.56 25.60 -14.15
C THR A 119 1.21 25.08 -13.66
N GLY A 120 0.33 24.73 -14.59
CA GLY A 120 -1.00 24.21 -14.27
C GLY A 120 -0.96 22.83 -13.62
N GLU A 121 -1.85 22.60 -12.66
CA GLU A 121 -2.01 21.32 -11.98
C GLU A 121 -2.44 20.23 -12.99
N LEU A 122 -1.65 19.15 -13.08
CA LEU A 122 -1.95 18.05 -14.00
C LEU A 122 -3.11 17.21 -13.44
N SER A 123 -4.22 17.14 -14.18
CA SER A 123 -5.33 16.28 -13.78
C SER A 123 -4.90 14.81 -13.73
N PHE A 124 -5.49 14.04 -12.80
CA PHE A 124 -5.20 12.60 -12.68
C PHE A 124 -5.33 11.85 -14.00
N MET A 125 -6.33 12.20 -14.83
CA MET A 125 -6.50 11.58 -16.15
C MET A 125 -5.39 11.93 -17.15
N ARG A 126 -4.79 13.13 -17.05
CA ARG A 126 -3.63 13.50 -17.89
C ARG A 126 -2.39 12.70 -17.48
N ILE A 127 -2.11 12.61 -16.18
CA ILE A 127 -1.01 11.79 -15.62
C ILE A 127 -1.22 10.31 -15.97
N TYR A 128 -2.43 9.79 -15.79
CA TYR A 128 -2.77 8.41 -16.15
C TYR A 128 -2.71 8.17 -17.67
N GLY A 129 -3.00 9.17 -18.50
CA GLY A 129 -2.84 9.12 -19.95
C GLY A 129 -1.39 9.01 -20.40
N GLN A 130 -0.47 9.75 -19.76
CA GLN A 130 0.97 9.71 -20.05
C GLN A 130 1.59 8.31 -19.89
N ARG A 131 0.99 7.40 -19.10
CA ARG A 131 1.45 6.00 -18.94
C ARG A 131 1.62 5.24 -20.26
N ALA A 132 0.88 5.62 -21.31
CA ALA A 132 0.97 4.99 -22.62
C ALA A 132 2.25 5.40 -23.37
N GLN A 133 2.70 6.65 -23.15
CA GLN A 133 3.79 7.32 -23.87
C GLN A 133 5.16 7.01 -23.23
N VAL A 134 5.25 6.94 -21.90
CA VAL A 134 6.49 6.60 -21.17
C VAL A 134 6.88 5.12 -21.33
N PRO A 135 8.15 4.73 -21.05
CA PRO A 135 8.54 3.32 -20.90
C PRO A 135 7.69 2.57 -19.85
N GLY A 136 7.40 1.30 -20.09
CA GLY A 136 6.51 0.51 -19.23
C GLY A 136 7.26 -0.13 -18.06
N SER A 137 6.84 0.11 -16.82
CA SER A 137 7.39 -0.56 -15.64
C SER A 137 6.69 -1.90 -15.40
N VAL A 138 7.41 -2.88 -14.85
CA VAL A 138 6.80 -4.10 -14.34
C VAL A 138 6.10 -3.79 -13.02
N ILE A 139 4.82 -4.14 -12.89
CA ILE A 139 4.07 -4.03 -11.65
C ILE A 139 3.93 -5.43 -11.05
N ILE A 140 4.23 -5.58 -9.75
CA ILE A 140 3.98 -6.81 -8.99
C ILE A 140 3.18 -6.49 -7.72
N ASP A 141 2.04 -7.14 -7.54
CA ASP A 141 1.34 -7.22 -6.27
C ASP A 141 1.61 -8.57 -5.59
N GLY A 142 2.41 -8.56 -4.52
CA GLY A 142 2.81 -9.74 -3.75
C GLY A 142 1.82 -10.11 -2.64
N GLY A 143 0.58 -10.44 -2.99
CA GLY A 143 -0.40 -10.91 -2.01
C GLY A 143 -0.14 -12.36 -1.56
N SER A 144 -0.27 -12.67 -0.27
CA SER A 144 0.01 -14.00 0.31
C SER A 144 -0.74 -15.16 -0.34
N GLY A 145 -2.01 -14.98 -0.74
CA GLY A 145 -2.75 -16.00 -1.49
C GLY A 145 -2.44 -16.02 -2.98
N TYR A 146 -2.45 -14.84 -3.61
CA TYR A 146 -2.23 -14.67 -5.05
C TYR A 146 -1.38 -13.44 -5.32
N CYS A 147 -0.30 -13.63 -6.06
CA CYS A 147 0.41 -12.55 -6.70
C CYS A 147 -0.25 -12.23 -8.03
N LYS A 148 -0.17 -10.97 -8.42
CA LYS A 148 -0.63 -10.47 -9.71
C LYS A 148 0.47 -9.60 -10.28
N PHE A 149 0.64 -9.64 -11.59
CA PHE A 149 1.73 -8.93 -12.24
C PHE A 149 1.31 -8.45 -13.63
N GLY A 150 1.96 -7.40 -14.11
CA GLY A 150 1.68 -6.82 -15.42
C GLY A 150 2.53 -5.58 -15.70
N TRP A 151 2.07 -4.77 -16.64
CA TRP A 151 2.76 -3.56 -17.09
C TRP A 151 2.01 -2.30 -16.69
N SER A 152 2.73 -1.25 -16.31
CA SER A 152 2.14 0.06 -16.00
C SER A 152 1.37 0.71 -17.16
N LYS A 153 1.62 0.27 -18.40
CA LYS A 153 0.91 0.73 -19.60
C LYS A 153 -0.56 0.29 -19.63
N TYR A 154 -0.85 -0.92 -19.16
CA TYR A 154 -2.14 -1.58 -19.39
C TYR A 154 -3.10 -1.39 -18.22
N ALA A 155 -4.41 -1.44 -18.52
CA ALA A 155 -5.45 -1.36 -17.49
C ALA A 155 -5.73 -2.72 -16.81
N CYS A 156 -5.18 -3.81 -17.35
CA CYS A 156 -5.36 -5.17 -16.85
C CYS A 156 -4.01 -5.82 -16.50
N LEU A 157 -4.09 -6.85 -15.66
CA LEU A 157 -2.97 -7.68 -15.25
C LEU A 157 -2.52 -8.57 -16.43
N SER A 158 -1.22 -8.76 -16.58
CA SER A 158 -0.67 -9.74 -17.54
C SER A 158 -0.73 -11.17 -17.01
N GLY A 159 -0.78 -11.36 -15.69
CA GLY A 159 -0.95 -12.67 -15.07
C GLY A 159 -1.24 -12.64 -13.58
N ARG A 160 -1.61 -13.81 -13.06
CA ARG A 160 -1.76 -14.11 -11.62
C ARG A 160 -1.19 -15.49 -11.31
N SER A 161 -0.68 -15.71 -10.11
CA SER A 161 -0.18 -17.02 -9.68
C SER A 161 -0.48 -17.27 -8.19
N ALA A 162 -0.58 -18.55 -7.79
CA ALA A 162 -0.96 -18.95 -6.43
C ALA A 162 0.24 -18.86 -5.49
N THR A 163 0.44 -17.69 -4.88
CA THR A 163 1.67 -17.36 -4.14
C THR A 163 2.00 -18.36 -3.04
N PHE A 164 1.03 -18.68 -2.17
CA PHE A 164 1.29 -19.59 -1.06
C PHE A 164 1.66 -21.01 -1.53
N LEU A 165 1.05 -21.47 -2.61
CA LEU A 165 1.27 -22.81 -3.17
C LEU A 165 2.64 -22.92 -3.86
N GLU A 166 3.05 -21.87 -4.56
CA GLU A 166 4.25 -21.88 -5.41
C GLU A 166 5.51 -21.37 -4.69
N PHE A 167 5.38 -20.29 -3.91
CA PHE A 167 6.51 -19.58 -3.29
C PHE A 167 6.47 -19.63 -1.75
N GLY A 168 5.36 -20.08 -1.15
CA GLY A 168 5.14 -20.03 0.30
C GLY A 168 4.93 -18.60 0.81
N ASN A 169 5.34 -18.34 2.06
CA ASN A 169 5.17 -17.03 2.68
C ASN A 169 6.24 -16.02 2.20
N ILE A 170 5.89 -15.17 1.23
CA ILE A 170 6.72 -14.07 0.71
C ILE A 170 6.72 -12.81 1.61
N GLU A 171 5.91 -12.76 2.67
CA GLU A 171 5.94 -11.69 3.69
C GLU A 171 7.12 -11.91 4.68
N SER A 172 7.83 -13.05 4.57
CA SER A 172 9.04 -13.35 5.33
C SER A 172 10.30 -12.91 4.56
N PRO A 173 11.29 -12.23 5.20
CA PRO A 173 12.48 -11.65 4.57
C PRO A 173 13.54 -12.67 4.14
N MET A 174 13.14 -13.81 3.55
CA MET A 174 14.04 -14.86 3.12
C MET A 174 14.56 -14.61 1.70
N TYR A 175 15.83 -14.20 1.57
CA TYR A 175 16.49 -13.88 0.30
C TYR A 175 16.22 -14.89 -0.81
N ALA A 176 16.46 -16.19 -0.55
CA ALA A 176 16.28 -17.24 -1.55
C ALA A 176 14.83 -17.35 -2.06
N ARG A 177 13.84 -17.19 -1.17
CA ARG A 177 12.42 -17.21 -1.52
C ARG A 177 12.04 -15.98 -2.35
N LEU A 178 12.46 -14.79 -1.92
CA LEU A 178 12.21 -13.54 -2.65
C LEU A 178 12.88 -13.55 -4.02
N ARG A 179 14.12 -14.05 -4.14
CA ARG A 179 14.84 -14.18 -5.41
C ARG A 179 14.16 -15.18 -6.35
N HIS A 180 13.71 -16.32 -5.83
CA HIS A 180 12.93 -17.28 -6.60
C HIS A 180 11.59 -16.70 -7.07
N PHE A 181 10.86 -16.00 -6.18
CA PHE A 181 9.62 -15.30 -6.49
C PHE A 181 9.81 -14.29 -7.64
N PHE A 182 10.69 -13.28 -7.45
CA PHE A 182 10.89 -12.25 -8.47
C PHE A 182 11.45 -12.82 -9.77
N GLY A 183 12.42 -13.75 -9.71
CA GLY A 183 12.97 -14.41 -10.89
C GLY A 183 11.90 -15.16 -11.71
N THR A 184 10.97 -15.83 -11.03
CA THR A 184 9.85 -16.53 -11.67
C THR A 184 8.87 -15.55 -12.33
N ILE A 185 8.55 -14.43 -11.68
CA ILE A 185 7.65 -13.42 -12.28
C ILE A 185 8.30 -12.74 -13.50
N TYR A 186 9.58 -12.37 -13.43
CA TYR A 186 10.31 -11.82 -14.58
C TYR A 186 10.38 -12.81 -15.75
N SER A 187 10.61 -14.10 -15.46
CA SER A 187 10.57 -15.17 -16.47
C SER A 187 9.18 -15.32 -17.12
N ARG A 188 8.10 -15.26 -16.33
CA ARG A 188 6.71 -15.28 -16.84
C ARG A 188 6.36 -14.05 -17.67
N MET A 189 6.90 -12.89 -17.30
CA MET A 189 6.77 -11.65 -18.08
C MET A 189 7.65 -11.63 -19.34
N GLN A 190 8.54 -12.62 -19.52
CA GLN A 190 9.51 -12.71 -20.61
C GLN A 190 10.46 -11.50 -20.68
N VAL A 191 10.79 -10.92 -19.52
CA VAL A 191 11.60 -9.69 -19.38
C VAL A 191 12.84 -9.96 -18.55
N LYS A 192 13.99 -9.43 -18.99
CA LYS A 192 15.21 -9.42 -18.19
C LYS A 192 15.08 -8.39 -17.06
N PRO A 193 15.32 -8.75 -15.78
CA PRO A 193 15.17 -7.80 -14.66
C PRO A 193 15.99 -6.51 -14.85
N SER A 194 17.16 -6.61 -15.47
CA SER A 194 18.06 -5.48 -15.76
C SER A 194 17.60 -4.52 -16.86
N THR A 195 16.40 -4.69 -17.41
CA THR A 195 15.91 -3.87 -18.54
C THR A 195 14.68 -3.03 -18.23
N GLN A 196 14.03 -3.25 -17.09
CA GLN A 196 12.79 -2.53 -16.74
C GLN A 196 12.72 -2.23 -15.24
N PRO A 197 12.29 -1.02 -14.84
CA PRO A 197 12.03 -0.70 -13.45
C PRO A 197 10.80 -1.45 -12.93
N ILE A 198 10.73 -1.64 -11.61
CA ILE A 198 9.64 -2.33 -10.94
C ILE A 198 8.86 -1.41 -9.99
N VAL A 199 7.53 -1.54 -10.02
CA VAL A 199 6.61 -1.03 -9.00
C VAL A 199 6.10 -2.21 -8.18
N LEU A 200 6.37 -2.20 -6.87
CA LEU A 200 6.00 -3.26 -5.94
C LEU A 200 4.92 -2.81 -4.97
N SER A 201 3.86 -3.61 -4.88
CA SER A 201 2.88 -3.55 -3.80
C SER A 201 3.44 -4.29 -2.57
N ILE A 202 3.84 -3.55 -1.53
CA ILE A 202 4.31 -4.13 -0.26
C ILE A 202 3.08 -4.54 0.57
N PRO A 203 3.06 -5.78 1.12
CA PRO A 203 2.00 -6.23 2.02
C PRO A 203 1.98 -5.42 3.32
N ILE A 204 0.79 -5.16 3.84
CA ILE A 204 0.66 -4.55 5.16
C ILE A 204 0.78 -5.65 6.20
N CYS A 205 2.01 -5.91 6.62
CA CYS A 205 2.40 -6.85 7.66
C CYS A 205 3.05 -6.11 8.84
N HIS A 206 3.05 -6.73 10.02
CA HIS A 206 3.43 -6.13 11.32
C HIS A 206 2.65 -4.83 11.54
N TYR A 207 1.47 -4.91 12.12
CA TYR A 207 0.50 -3.83 12.08
C TYR A 207 0.80 -2.69 13.08
N ASP A 208 1.33 -3.07 14.24
CA ASP A 208 1.56 -2.18 15.40
C ASP A 208 2.57 -1.04 15.12
N ASP A 209 2.48 0.04 15.90
CA ASP A 209 3.51 1.08 15.93
C ASP A 209 4.65 0.81 16.92
N THR A 210 4.89 -0.46 17.30
CA THR A 210 6.05 -0.84 18.13
C THR A 210 7.37 -0.74 17.36
N ASP A 211 8.48 -0.54 18.06
CA ASP A 211 9.81 -0.49 17.41
C ASP A 211 10.23 -1.84 16.82
N SER A 212 9.78 -2.95 17.41
CA SER A 212 9.91 -4.28 16.82
C SER A 212 9.19 -4.38 15.47
N ALA A 213 7.91 -4.00 15.41
CA ALA A 213 7.15 -3.99 14.16
C ALA A 213 7.74 -3.02 13.12
N LYS A 214 8.26 -1.85 13.55
CA LYS A 214 9.01 -0.92 12.70
C LYS A 214 10.28 -1.56 12.13
N ALA A 215 11.02 -2.32 12.92
CA ALA A 215 12.22 -3.03 12.49
C ALA A 215 11.90 -4.15 11.49
N SER A 216 10.90 -4.99 11.75
CA SER A 216 10.52 -6.07 10.82
C SER A 216 10.03 -5.56 9.47
N ARG A 217 9.28 -4.45 9.43
CA ARG A 217 8.87 -3.80 8.17
C ARG A 217 10.07 -3.26 7.37
N ARG A 218 11.09 -2.72 8.05
CA ARG A 218 12.36 -2.31 7.41
C ARG A 218 13.08 -3.54 6.86
N GLN A 219 13.28 -4.57 7.68
CA GLN A 219 13.95 -5.81 7.28
C GLN A 219 13.32 -6.48 6.05
N LEU A 220 11.99 -6.55 5.95
CA LEU A 220 11.30 -7.08 4.77
C LEU A 220 11.59 -6.24 3.51
N LYS A 221 11.46 -4.93 3.63
CA LYS A 221 11.71 -3.98 2.54
C LYS A 221 13.18 -3.99 2.10
N ASP A 222 14.11 -4.01 3.06
CA ASP A 222 15.56 -4.06 2.79
C ASP A 222 15.92 -5.37 2.08
N ALA A 223 15.40 -6.52 2.55
CA ALA A 223 15.59 -7.81 1.88
C ALA A 223 15.03 -7.83 0.44
N ILE A 224 13.86 -7.23 0.21
CA ILE A 224 13.27 -7.04 -1.12
C ILE A 224 14.19 -6.19 -2.00
N HIS A 225 14.68 -5.05 -1.49
CA HIS A 225 15.58 -4.16 -2.22
C HIS A 225 16.90 -4.85 -2.57
N THR A 226 17.55 -5.52 -1.62
CA THR A 226 18.78 -6.30 -1.86
C THR A 226 18.56 -7.32 -2.97
N VAL A 227 17.49 -8.12 -2.92
CA VAL A 227 17.19 -9.12 -3.95
C VAL A 227 17.00 -8.51 -5.34
N LEU A 228 16.26 -7.39 -5.44
CA LEU A 228 15.97 -6.75 -6.73
C LEU A 228 17.22 -6.08 -7.31
N PHE A 229 18.03 -5.42 -6.50
CA PHE A 229 19.30 -4.84 -6.96
C PHE A 229 20.36 -5.91 -7.27
N ASP A 230 20.40 -7.04 -6.55
CA ASP A 230 21.20 -8.24 -6.90
C ASP A 230 20.70 -8.96 -8.17
N MET A 231 19.52 -8.60 -8.67
CA MET A 231 19.01 -8.99 -9.99
C MET A 231 19.28 -7.92 -11.05
N ASN A 232 20.04 -6.87 -10.71
CA ASN A 232 20.36 -5.70 -11.53
C ASN A 232 19.15 -4.87 -11.97
N VAL A 233 18.02 -4.91 -11.24
CA VAL A 233 16.84 -4.10 -11.56
C VAL A 233 17.18 -2.60 -11.46
N PRO A 234 16.92 -1.78 -12.49
CA PRO A 234 17.43 -0.41 -12.57
C PRO A 234 16.84 0.53 -11.50
N ALA A 235 15.55 0.39 -11.18
CA ALA A 235 14.89 1.15 -10.13
C ALA A 235 13.73 0.35 -9.51
N VAL A 236 13.50 0.57 -8.21
CA VAL A 236 12.45 -0.07 -7.40
C VAL A 236 11.60 1.01 -6.75
N CYS A 237 10.31 1.06 -7.08
CA CYS A 237 9.33 1.89 -6.41
C CYS A 237 8.40 1.00 -5.56
N ALA A 238 8.37 1.19 -4.25
CA ALA A 238 7.61 0.33 -3.35
C ALA A 238 6.51 1.11 -2.60
N VAL A 239 5.29 0.59 -2.60
CA VAL A 239 4.09 1.28 -2.06
C VAL A 239 3.21 0.28 -1.31
N ASN A 240 2.62 0.68 -0.18
CA ASN A 240 1.76 -0.21 0.62
C ASN A 240 0.47 -0.60 -0.16
N GLN A 241 0.06 -1.86 -0.05
CA GLN A 241 -1.17 -2.41 -0.68
C GLN A 241 -2.42 -1.54 -0.47
N ALA A 242 -2.72 -1.15 0.77
CA ALA A 242 -3.91 -0.33 1.05
C ALA A 242 -3.79 1.10 0.48
N THR A 243 -2.60 1.69 0.49
CA THR A 243 -2.35 3.01 -0.13
C THR A 243 -2.64 2.95 -1.63
N LEU A 244 -2.22 1.88 -2.33
CA LEU A 244 -2.53 1.66 -3.73
C LEU A 244 -4.03 1.46 -3.98
N ALA A 245 -4.74 0.73 -3.11
CA ALA A 245 -6.19 0.56 -3.21
C ALA A 245 -6.95 1.90 -3.07
N LEU A 246 -6.53 2.75 -2.13
CA LEU A 246 -7.11 4.08 -1.93
C LEU A 246 -6.86 4.99 -3.15
N PHE A 247 -5.66 4.95 -3.73
CA PHE A 247 -5.34 5.68 -4.97
C PHE A 247 -6.16 5.18 -6.16
N ALA A 248 -6.39 3.87 -6.28
CA ALA A 248 -7.28 3.30 -7.31
C ALA A 248 -8.73 3.81 -7.17
N ALA A 249 -9.20 4.02 -5.93
CA ALA A 249 -10.47 4.66 -5.62
C ALA A 249 -10.48 6.20 -5.79
N ARG A 250 -9.39 6.81 -6.30
CA ARG A 250 -9.21 8.27 -6.47
C ARG A 250 -9.41 9.03 -5.15
N ARG A 251 -8.83 8.48 -4.08
CA ARG A 251 -8.80 9.05 -2.73
C ARG A 251 -7.38 8.98 -2.20
N THR A 252 -7.07 9.78 -1.20
CA THR A 252 -5.76 9.80 -0.52
C THR A 252 -5.88 9.81 0.99
N SER A 253 -7.06 10.08 1.52
CA SER A 253 -7.44 9.87 2.91
C SER A 253 -8.70 9.02 2.95
N GLY A 254 -8.81 8.16 3.96
CA GLY A 254 -9.89 7.19 4.12
C GLY A 254 -9.47 5.97 4.93
N ILE A 255 -10.44 5.09 5.21
CA ILE A 255 -10.20 3.77 5.79
C ILE A 255 -10.22 2.75 4.66
N VAL A 256 -9.21 1.88 4.60
CA VAL A 256 -9.17 0.78 3.63
C VAL A 256 -9.40 -0.54 4.34
N VAL A 257 -10.44 -1.26 3.95
CA VAL A 257 -10.78 -2.59 4.45
C VAL A 257 -10.25 -3.62 3.47
N ASN A 258 -9.08 -4.17 3.77
CA ASN A 258 -8.38 -5.12 2.91
C ASN A 258 -8.65 -6.57 3.37
N ILE A 259 -9.58 -7.24 2.68
CA ILE A 259 -9.98 -8.63 2.95
C ILE A 259 -9.04 -9.58 2.19
N GLY A 260 -7.93 -9.91 2.85
CA GLY A 260 -6.84 -10.72 2.30
C GLY A 260 -7.08 -12.23 2.30
N PHE A 261 -6.01 -12.99 2.04
CA PHE A 261 -6.10 -14.45 1.99
C PHE A 261 -6.18 -15.08 3.38
N GLN A 262 -5.33 -14.66 4.31
CA GLN A 262 -5.28 -15.19 5.69
C GLN A 262 -6.02 -14.31 6.70
N VAL A 263 -5.93 -12.98 6.53
CA VAL A 263 -6.43 -11.97 7.47
C VAL A 263 -7.17 -10.86 6.74
N THR A 264 -7.97 -10.10 7.48
CA THR A 264 -8.60 -8.86 7.05
C THR A 264 -8.02 -7.72 7.88
N SER A 265 -7.61 -6.63 7.23
CA SER A 265 -7.08 -5.44 7.92
C SER A 265 -7.87 -4.18 7.59
N VAL A 266 -8.16 -3.38 8.61
CA VAL A 266 -8.86 -2.09 8.53
C VAL A 266 -7.83 -1.00 8.77
N VAL A 267 -7.41 -0.35 7.68
CA VAL A 267 -6.21 0.48 7.62
C VAL A 267 -6.61 1.96 7.49
N PRO A 268 -6.47 2.79 8.53
CA PRO A 268 -6.66 4.23 8.39
C PRO A 268 -5.47 4.85 7.63
N ILE A 269 -5.78 5.66 6.63
CA ILE A 269 -4.80 6.34 5.78
C ILE A 269 -5.16 7.82 5.73
N LEU A 270 -4.19 8.69 6.04
CA LEU A 270 -4.33 10.14 5.95
C LEU A 270 -3.24 10.70 5.03
N ASN A 271 -3.64 11.41 3.97
CA ASN A 271 -2.75 12.03 2.98
C ASN A 271 -1.70 11.05 2.42
N GLY A 272 -2.15 9.86 2.01
CA GLY A 272 -1.35 8.76 1.45
C GLY A 272 -0.62 7.89 2.46
N LYS A 273 -0.54 8.32 3.73
CA LYS A 273 0.25 7.67 4.78
C LYS A 273 -0.64 6.82 5.70
N VAL A 274 -0.27 5.56 5.90
CA VAL A 274 -0.92 4.68 6.88
C VAL A 274 -0.70 5.21 8.30
N THR A 275 -1.80 5.48 9.00
CA THR A 275 -1.84 6.18 10.29
C THR A 275 -1.68 5.21 11.47
N ARG A 276 -0.53 4.50 11.52
CA ARG A 276 -0.28 3.45 12.55
C ARG A 276 -0.41 3.89 14.01
N LYS A 277 -0.36 5.20 14.30
CA LYS A 277 -0.61 5.76 15.64
C LYS A 277 -2.07 5.67 16.08
N VAL A 278 -3.02 5.70 15.15
CA VAL A 278 -4.45 5.47 15.41
C VAL A 278 -4.70 4.00 15.71
N GLY A 279 -3.96 3.12 15.02
CA GLY A 279 -4.16 1.68 15.03
C GLY A 279 -4.34 1.16 13.62
N VAL A 280 -4.30 -0.16 13.47
CA VAL A 280 -4.75 -0.88 12.27
C VAL A 280 -5.45 -2.12 12.80
N GLU A 281 -6.77 -2.19 12.67
CA GLU A 281 -7.52 -3.34 13.20
C GLU A 281 -7.28 -4.56 12.31
N VAL A 282 -7.06 -5.73 12.93
CA VAL A 282 -6.75 -6.97 12.21
C VAL A 282 -7.63 -8.09 12.70
N ILE A 283 -8.41 -8.64 11.78
CA ILE A 283 -9.26 -9.80 12.03
C ILE A 283 -8.53 -11.04 11.51
N GLY A 284 -8.43 -12.09 12.35
CA GLY A 284 -7.90 -13.42 12.00
C GLY A 284 -8.78 -14.23 11.03
N LEU A 285 -9.42 -13.54 10.10
CA LEU A 285 -10.40 -14.04 9.15
C LEU A 285 -10.06 -13.49 7.76
N GLY A 286 -9.93 -14.39 6.78
CA GLY A 286 -9.65 -14.05 5.38
C GLY A 286 -10.21 -15.11 4.44
N ALA A 287 -9.93 -15.00 3.14
CA ALA A 287 -10.46 -15.88 2.10
C ALA A 287 -10.28 -17.39 2.39
N LEU A 288 -9.17 -17.77 3.05
CA LEU A 288 -8.90 -19.16 3.46
C LEU A 288 -9.91 -19.67 4.48
N LYS A 289 -10.31 -18.85 5.46
CA LYS A 289 -11.32 -19.21 6.46
C LYS A 289 -12.71 -19.32 5.84
N LEU A 290 -13.09 -18.42 4.93
CA LEU A 290 -14.34 -18.55 4.18
C LEU A 290 -14.37 -19.83 3.33
N THR A 291 -13.25 -20.18 2.70
CA THR A 291 -13.14 -21.43 1.92
C THR A 291 -13.24 -22.66 2.83
N GLY A 292 -12.65 -22.62 4.03
CA GLY A 292 -12.78 -23.66 5.04
C GLY A 292 -14.20 -23.83 5.56
N TYR A 293 -14.90 -22.73 5.84
CA TYR A 293 -16.28 -22.79 6.31
C TYR A 293 -17.26 -23.27 5.23
N LEU A 294 -17.11 -22.85 3.97
CA LEU A 294 -17.90 -23.41 2.87
C LEU A 294 -17.66 -24.92 2.72
N LYS A 295 -16.41 -25.38 2.88
CA LYS A 295 -16.08 -26.80 2.87
C LYS A 295 -16.86 -27.55 3.96
N GLU A 296 -16.89 -27.02 5.19
CA GLU A 296 -17.61 -27.62 6.32
C GLU A 296 -19.13 -27.69 6.06
N LEU A 297 -19.73 -26.62 5.54
CA LEU A 297 -21.16 -26.61 5.16
C LEU A 297 -21.48 -27.61 4.04
N MET A 298 -20.63 -27.70 3.00
CA MET A 298 -20.77 -28.69 1.93
C MET A 298 -20.70 -30.12 2.48
N GLN A 299 -19.80 -30.40 3.43
CA GLN A 299 -19.69 -31.71 4.08
C GLN A 299 -20.94 -32.03 4.92
N GLN A 300 -21.47 -31.06 5.67
CA GLN A 300 -22.72 -31.23 6.45
C GLN A 300 -23.93 -31.55 5.57
N ASN A 301 -23.99 -30.98 4.36
CA ASN A 301 -25.06 -31.22 3.39
C ASN A 301 -24.77 -32.37 2.41
N ASN A 302 -23.77 -33.23 2.69
CA ASN A 302 -23.39 -34.39 1.89
C ASN A 302 -23.02 -34.08 0.42
N ILE A 303 -22.49 -32.87 0.16
CA ILE A 303 -22.01 -32.46 -1.15
C ILE A 303 -20.57 -32.94 -1.31
N ASN A 304 -20.37 -33.99 -2.11
CA ASN A 304 -19.04 -34.56 -2.36
C ASN A 304 -18.19 -33.65 -3.25
N PHE A 305 -16.94 -33.40 -2.87
CA PHE A 305 -15.95 -32.66 -3.65
C PHE A 305 -14.55 -33.27 -3.44
N GLU A 306 -13.70 -33.20 -4.45
CA GLU A 306 -12.35 -33.81 -4.40
C GLU A 306 -11.28 -32.87 -3.86
N SER A 307 -11.44 -31.55 -4.06
CA SER A 307 -10.36 -30.59 -3.81
C SER A 307 -10.82 -29.26 -3.21
N LEU A 308 -9.92 -28.59 -2.48
CA LEU A 308 -10.12 -27.21 -2.03
C LEU A 308 -10.17 -26.20 -3.20
N TYR A 309 -9.62 -26.54 -4.37
CA TYR A 309 -9.75 -25.72 -5.58
C TYR A 309 -11.21 -25.67 -6.04
N THR A 310 -11.92 -26.81 -6.01
CA THR A 310 -13.36 -26.90 -6.28
C THR A 310 -14.13 -25.99 -5.33
N VAL A 311 -13.96 -26.17 -4.01
CA VAL A 311 -14.65 -25.35 -2.98
C VAL A 311 -14.37 -23.86 -3.17
N ARG A 312 -13.11 -23.47 -3.42
CA ARG A 312 -12.76 -22.07 -3.71
C ARG A 312 -13.44 -21.54 -4.98
N THR A 313 -13.54 -22.36 -6.03
CA THR A 313 -14.22 -21.98 -7.28
C THR A 313 -15.71 -21.74 -7.04
N LEU A 314 -16.38 -22.62 -6.28
CA LEU A 314 -17.77 -22.42 -5.87
C LEU A 314 -17.92 -21.14 -5.02
N LYS A 315 -17.01 -20.89 -4.07
CA LYS A 315 -16.97 -19.67 -3.25
C LYS A 315 -16.75 -18.39 -4.06
N GLU A 316 -16.07 -18.45 -5.21
CA GLU A 316 -15.81 -17.27 -6.06
C GLU A 316 -16.94 -16.99 -7.06
N ASN A 317 -17.84 -17.94 -7.31
CA ASN A 317 -18.90 -17.80 -8.32
C ASN A 317 -20.33 -17.89 -7.76
N LEU A 318 -20.58 -18.63 -6.68
CA LEU A 318 -21.92 -18.83 -6.10
C LEU A 318 -22.15 -18.10 -4.78
N CYS A 319 -21.11 -17.87 -3.97
CA CYS A 319 -21.26 -17.21 -2.67
C CYS A 319 -21.45 -15.69 -2.79
N TYR A 320 -22.16 -15.12 -1.82
CA TYR A 320 -22.46 -13.70 -1.70
C TYR A 320 -22.66 -13.34 -0.22
N VAL A 321 -22.91 -12.07 0.08
CA VAL A 321 -23.32 -11.58 1.40
C VAL A 321 -24.78 -11.15 1.30
N ALA A 322 -25.63 -11.64 2.20
CA ALA A 322 -27.03 -11.22 2.26
C ALA A 322 -27.16 -9.86 2.96
N ALA A 323 -28.08 -9.02 2.49
CA ALA A 323 -28.38 -7.73 3.15
C ALA A 323 -29.14 -7.91 4.49
N ASP A 324 -29.97 -8.95 4.59
CA ASP A 324 -30.60 -9.43 5.83
C ASP A 324 -30.54 -10.96 5.83
N TYR A 325 -29.71 -11.51 6.73
CA TYR A 325 -29.50 -12.94 6.91
C TYR A 325 -30.79 -13.71 7.29
N LYS A 326 -31.66 -13.12 8.11
CA LYS A 326 -32.88 -13.77 8.62
C LYS A 326 -33.92 -13.90 7.51
N THR A 327 -34.08 -12.86 6.69
CA THR A 327 -34.97 -12.89 5.52
C THR A 327 -34.43 -13.80 4.42
N GLU A 328 -33.10 -13.88 4.21
CA GLU A 328 -32.51 -14.76 3.19
C GLU A 328 -32.66 -16.26 3.53
N LEU A 329 -32.66 -16.62 4.83
CA LEU A 329 -32.89 -18.00 5.30
C LEU A 329 -34.25 -18.60 4.90
N LEU A 330 -35.23 -17.76 4.56
CA LEU A 330 -36.59 -18.13 4.18
C LEU A 330 -36.78 -18.27 2.66
N LYS A 331 -35.81 -17.85 1.85
CA LYS A 331 -35.87 -17.90 0.38
C LYS A 331 -35.31 -19.19 -0.18
N ASP A 332 -35.73 -19.56 -1.38
CA ASP A 332 -35.04 -20.57 -2.17
C ASP A 332 -33.81 -19.93 -2.83
N THR A 333 -32.64 -20.19 -2.24
CA THR A 333 -31.36 -19.64 -2.67
C THR A 333 -30.56 -20.61 -3.54
N ARG A 334 -31.16 -21.70 -4.01
CA ARG A 334 -30.48 -22.72 -4.84
C ARG A 334 -29.90 -22.11 -6.12
N ALA A 335 -28.62 -22.39 -6.36
CA ALA A 335 -27.96 -22.15 -7.63
C ALA A 335 -26.95 -23.25 -7.91
N SER A 336 -26.84 -23.61 -9.19
CA SER A 336 -25.95 -24.66 -9.66
C SER A 336 -24.90 -24.08 -10.60
N MET A 337 -23.69 -24.65 -10.59
CA MET A 337 -22.67 -24.36 -11.60
C MET A 337 -21.91 -25.62 -11.97
N GLU A 338 -21.43 -25.66 -13.21
CA GLU A 338 -20.43 -26.63 -13.63
C GLU A 338 -19.03 -26.14 -13.24
N VAL A 339 -18.25 -27.00 -12.60
CA VAL A 339 -16.81 -26.81 -12.41
C VAL A 339 -16.10 -27.64 -13.47
N PRO A 340 -15.31 -27.03 -14.38
CA PRO A 340 -14.64 -27.75 -15.46
C PRO A 340 -13.84 -28.95 -14.97
N ALA A 341 -14.00 -30.09 -15.65
CA ALA A 341 -13.40 -31.40 -15.33
C ALA A 341 -13.79 -32.02 -13.96
N VAL A 342 -14.70 -31.42 -13.18
CA VAL A 342 -15.21 -31.97 -11.91
C VAL A 342 -16.72 -32.24 -11.96
N GLY A 343 -17.48 -31.42 -12.70
CA GLY A 343 -18.92 -31.61 -12.90
C GLY A 343 -19.79 -30.59 -12.18
N TRP A 344 -21.08 -30.92 -12.02
CA TRP A 344 -22.10 -30.00 -11.52
C TRP A 344 -22.21 -29.99 -9.99
N PHE A 345 -22.23 -28.79 -9.42
CA PHE A 345 -22.44 -28.54 -7.99
C PHE A 345 -23.67 -27.67 -7.81
N THR A 346 -24.48 -27.97 -6.79
CA THR A 346 -25.63 -27.14 -6.39
C THR A 346 -25.44 -26.72 -4.95
N LEU A 347 -25.46 -25.40 -4.71
CA LEU A 347 -25.43 -24.82 -3.36
C LEU A 347 -26.73 -24.06 -3.09
N SER A 348 -27.09 -23.95 -1.82
CA SER A 348 -28.31 -23.29 -1.34
C SER A 348 -27.97 -22.22 -0.30
N LYS A 349 -28.25 -22.47 0.99
CA LYS A 349 -27.98 -21.56 2.11
C LYS A 349 -26.48 -21.31 2.33
N GLU A 350 -25.65 -22.29 1.98
CA GLU A 350 -24.19 -22.22 2.07
C GLU A 350 -23.61 -21.00 1.33
N ARG A 351 -24.30 -20.57 0.27
CA ARG A 351 -23.91 -19.43 -0.57
C ARG A 351 -23.78 -18.14 0.24
N PHE A 352 -24.78 -17.80 1.07
CA PHE A 352 -24.77 -16.58 1.87
C PHE A 352 -24.24 -16.80 3.28
N GLN A 353 -24.42 -17.99 3.86
CA GLN A 353 -23.82 -18.35 5.15
C GLN A 353 -22.29 -18.22 5.12
N THR A 354 -21.66 -18.54 3.98
CA THR A 354 -20.22 -18.34 3.78
C THR A 354 -19.79 -16.88 3.81
N GLY A 355 -20.64 -15.96 3.35
CA GLY A 355 -20.39 -14.51 3.46
C GLY A 355 -20.62 -13.98 4.87
N GLU A 356 -21.63 -14.51 5.57
CA GLU A 356 -22.06 -14.05 6.91
C GLU A 356 -20.94 -14.13 7.96
N ILE A 357 -20.00 -15.07 7.84
CA ILE A 357 -18.88 -15.17 8.81
C ILE A 357 -17.99 -13.92 8.85
N LEU A 358 -18.03 -13.06 7.82
CA LEU A 358 -17.38 -11.74 7.86
C LEU A 358 -18.01 -10.83 8.91
N PHE A 359 -19.31 -10.95 9.16
CA PHE A 359 -20.07 -10.13 10.12
C PHE A 359 -20.28 -10.85 11.45
N GLN A 360 -20.45 -12.17 11.42
CA GLN A 360 -20.63 -13.02 12.60
C GLN A 360 -19.59 -14.17 12.65
N PRO A 361 -18.28 -13.91 12.89
CA PRO A 361 -17.22 -14.92 12.80
C PRO A 361 -17.44 -16.17 13.68
N ARG A 362 -18.20 -16.00 14.77
CA ARG A 362 -18.55 -17.06 15.74
C ARG A 362 -19.30 -18.23 15.10
N ILE A 363 -20.11 -18.01 14.06
CA ILE A 363 -20.87 -19.09 13.40
C ILE A 363 -19.95 -20.03 12.59
N GLY A 364 -18.77 -19.54 12.19
CA GLY A 364 -17.69 -20.32 11.56
C GLY A 364 -16.60 -20.73 12.55
N GLY A 365 -16.90 -20.77 13.85
CA GLY A 365 -15.95 -21.18 14.91
C GLY A 365 -14.78 -20.21 15.13
N VAL A 366 -14.83 -18.99 14.59
CA VAL A 366 -13.75 -18.00 14.74
C VAL A 366 -14.09 -17.04 15.89
N CYS A 367 -13.26 -17.03 16.93
CA CYS A 367 -13.34 -16.05 18.01
C CYS A 367 -12.69 -14.73 17.58
N ALA A 368 -13.43 -13.92 16.83
CA ALA A 368 -13.03 -12.58 16.40
C ALA A 368 -14.24 -11.63 16.33
N MET A 369 -13.96 -10.32 16.26
CA MET A 369 -14.97 -9.29 15.99
C MET A 369 -15.44 -9.35 14.53
N GLY A 370 -16.68 -8.92 14.29
CA GLY A 370 -17.22 -8.77 12.94
C GLY A 370 -16.55 -7.63 12.17
N LEU A 371 -16.64 -7.67 10.83
CA LEU A 371 -16.05 -6.66 9.95
C LEU A 371 -16.58 -5.25 10.25
N HIS A 372 -17.89 -5.14 10.48
CA HIS A 372 -18.55 -3.89 10.86
C HIS A 372 -18.02 -3.35 12.20
N GLN A 373 -17.81 -4.22 13.21
CA GLN A 373 -17.22 -3.85 14.50
C GLN A 373 -15.78 -3.33 14.36
N ALA A 374 -14.96 -3.98 13.52
CA ALA A 374 -13.59 -3.53 13.26
C ALA A 374 -13.53 -2.20 12.51
N VAL A 375 -14.48 -1.93 11.62
CA VAL A 375 -14.61 -0.64 10.94
C VAL A 375 -15.04 0.46 11.90
N ALA A 376 -16.09 0.24 12.70
CA ALA A 376 -16.55 1.18 13.71
C ALA A 376 -15.44 1.51 14.72
N LEU A 377 -14.76 0.50 15.26
CA LEU A 377 -13.62 0.68 16.18
C LEU A 377 -12.49 1.53 15.56
N CYS A 378 -12.17 1.29 14.29
CA CYS A 378 -11.19 2.09 13.56
C CYS A 378 -11.66 3.55 13.37
N MET A 379 -12.95 3.79 13.13
CA MET A 379 -13.54 5.13 13.04
C MET A 379 -13.51 5.86 14.38
N ASP A 380 -13.83 5.18 15.48
CA ASP A 380 -13.74 5.72 16.85
C ASP A 380 -12.29 6.10 17.19
N HIS A 381 -11.32 5.21 16.88
CA HIS A 381 -9.89 5.51 17.03
C HIS A 381 -9.44 6.69 16.14
N CYS A 382 -9.98 6.84 14.91
CA CYS A 382 -9.67 7.97 14.04
C CYS A 382 -10.17 9.30 14.61
N HIS A 383 -11.39 9.31 15.17
CA HIS A 383 -12.01 10.49 15.77
C HIS A 383 -11.28 10.91 17.06
N ALA A 384 -11.03 9.96 17.96
CA ALA A 384 -10.33 10.21 19.23
C ALA A 384 -8.85 10.66 19.07
N ALA A 385 -8.26 10.49 17.88
CA ALA A 385 -6.89 10.90 17.60
C ALA A 385 -6.74 12.37 17.14
N GLU A 386 -7.84 13.08 16.88
CA GLU A 386 -7.91 14.52 16.57
C GLU A 386 -6.85 15.01 15.55
N LEU A 387 -6.58 14.21 14.51
CA LEU A 387 -5.45 14.44 13.58
C LEU A 387 -5.64 15.62 12.63
N THR A 388 -6.87 16.10 12.49
CA THR A 388 -7.31 17.12 11.53
C THR A 388 -8.55 17.83 12.08
N CYS A 389 -8.73 19.12 11.77
CA CYS A 389 -9.97 19.84 12.11
C CYS A 389 -11.21 19.39 11.31
N ASP A 390 -11.06 18.50 10.34
CA ASP A 390 -12.13 17.95 9.50
C ASP A 390 -12.24 16.44 9.72
N ASP A 391 -13.29 16.00 10.40
CA ASP A 391 -13.59 14.58 10.69
C ASP A 391 -14.17 13.82 9.48
N THR A 392 -14.29 14.42 8.30
CA THR A 392 -14.85 13.70 7.13
C THR A 392 -13.86 12.75 6.46
N TRP A 393 -12.55 12.88 6.70
CA TRP A 393 -11.54 12.12 5.96
C TRP A 393 -11.66 10.60 6.13
N PHE A 394 -12.00 10.11 7.34
CA PHE A 394 -12.12 8.68 7.64
C PHE A 394 -13.50 8.10 7.29
N LYS A 395 -14.49 8.94 6.95
CA LYS A 395 -15.84 8.50 6.51
C LYS A 395 -15.83 7.85 5.12
N THR A 396 -14.73 8.00 4.37
CA THR A 396 -14.54 7.28 3.10
C THR A 396 -13.95 5.91 3.38
N ILE A 397 -14.77 4.86 3.23
CA ILE A 397 -14.35 3.46 3.34
C ILE A 397 -14.12 2.87 1.94
N VAL A 398 -12.99 2.22 1.72
CA VAL A 398 -12.64 1.54 0.46
C VAL A 398 -12.39 0.06 0.73
N LEU A 399 -13.19 -0.81 0.11
CA LEU A 399 -13.00 -2.26 0.19
C LEU A 399 -11.89 -2.71 -0.79
N SER A 400 -11.05 -3.63 -0.37
CA SER A 400 -9.91 -4.17 -1.13
C SER A 400 -9.73 -5.67 -0.90
N GLY A 401 -9.10 -6.36 -1.86
CA GLY A 401 -8.80 -7.79 -1.78
C GLY A 401 -9.82 -8.68 -2.51
N GLY A 402 -9.46 -9.94 -2.77
CA GLY A 402 -10.27 -10.84 -3.61
C GLY A 402 -11.64 -11.21 -3.01
N THR A 403 -11.75 -11.22 -1.68
CA THR A 403 -13.02 -11.47 -0.98
C THR A 403 -13.91 -10.21 -0.94
N ALA A 404 -13.35 -9.01 -1.13
CA ALA A 404 -14.15 -7.79 -1.25
C ALA A 404 -15.05 -7.77 -2.50
N CYS A 405 -14.78 -8.65 -3.48
CA CYS A 405 -15.60 -8.83 -4.67
C CYS A 405 -16.84 -9.72 -4.45
N LEU A 406 -17.13 -10.18 -3.22
CA LEU A 406 -18.37 -10.92 -2.95
C LEU A 406 -19.59 -10.00 -3.17
N PRO A 407 -20.59 -10.43 -3.97
CA PRO A 407 -21.82 -9.64 -4.17
C PRO A 407 -22.51 -9.32 -2.84
N GLY A 408 -23.15 -8.16 -2.76
CA GLY A 408 -23.85 -7.67 -1.56
C GLY A 408 -22.95 -7.10 -0.44
N LEU A 409 -21.64 -7.39 -0.43
CA LEU A 409 -20.76 -6.96 0.68
C LEU A 409 -20.72 -5.44 0.88
N ALA A 410 -20.73 -4.66 -0.20
CA ALA A 410 -20.74 -3.19 -0.15
C ALA A 410 -22.13 -2.60 0.17
N GLU A 411 -23.18 -3.42 0.14
CA GLU A 411 -24.58 -3.01 0.37
C GLU A 411 -25.02 -3.23 1.82
N VAL A 412 -24.29 -4.06 2.59
CA VAL A 412 -24.48 -4.22 4.04
C VAL A 412 -24.09 -2.92 4.75
N ARG A 413 -25.10 -2.10 5.01
CA ARG A 413 -25.00 -0.91 5.85
C ARG A 413 -25.02 -1.28 7.33
N GLU A 414 -24.42 -0.44 8.15
CA GLU A 414 -24.53 -0.50 9.62
C GLU A 414 -26.01 -0.40 10.02
N GLY A 415 -26.56 -1.48 10.60
CA GLY A 415 -27.93 -1.51 11.11
C GLY A 415 -28.76 -2.78 10.86
N THR A 416 -28.32 -3.73 10.02
CA THR A 416 -29.17 -4.87 9.57
C THR A 416 -28.87 -6.25 10.19
N THR A 417 -27.99 -6.37 11.18
CA THR A 417 -27.64 -7.65 11.85
C THR A 417 -28.24 -7.79 13.24
#